data_AF-A0A6P0X6X4-F1
#
_entry.id   AF-A0A6P0X6X4-F1
#
_cell.length_a   1.000
_cell.length_b   1.000
_cell.length_c   1.000
_cell.angle_alpha   90.00
_cell.angle_beta   90.00
_cell.angle_gamma   90.00
#
_symmetry.space_group_name_H-M   'P 1'
#
loop_
_entity.id
_entity.type
_entity.pdbx_description
1 polymer ?
#
loop_
_entity_poly.entity_id
_entity_poly.type
_entity_poly.pdbx_seq_one_letter_code
_entity_poly.pdbx_strand_id
1 'polypeptide(L)'
;MANPIKWANALSTRPSLEAAIAEVVNRVEGALPMPADLGLVFISSAYASEYSRLMPLLQEQLSVRVLIGCGGSGIIGMNAQGKAQEVEEAPALSLSLAHLPDVKVHAFHLAAEDLPDLDSPPNAWVNLIGVSPQEQPQFILLADPFSSSINDLLQGLDFAYPGSNKVGGQASANAMGVQNGLFYFR
;
A
#
# COMPACT_ATOMS: atom_id res chain seq x y z
N MET A 1 15.18 -0.37 -26.61
CA MET A 1 14.93 0.87 -25.84
C MET A 1 14.66 0.43 -24.42
N ALA A 2 15.31 1.03 -23.41
CA ALA A 2 15.02 0.72 -22.02
C ALA A 2 13.56 1.11 -21.74
N ASN A 3 12.77 0.20 -21.16
CA ASN A 3 11.43 0.53 -20.71
C ASN A 3 11.58 1.22 -19.34
N PRO A 4 11.30 2.53 -19.21
CA PRO A 4 11.59 3.23 -17.96
C PRO A 4 10.52 2.96 -16.91
N ILE A 5 10.93 2.90 -15.65
CA ILE A 5 10.00 2.98 -14.52
C ILE A 5 9.24 4.31 -14.62
N LYS A 6 7.91 4.26 -14.48
CA LYS A 6 7.06 5.45 -14.43
C LYS A 6 6.09 5.39 -13.27
N TRP A 7 5.86 6.55 -12.68
CA TRP A 7 4.92 6.74 -11.58
C TRP A 7 3.89 7.81 -11.96
N ALA A 8 2.65 7.59 -11.55
CA ALA A 8 1.62 8.61 -11.51
C ALA A 8 1.04 8.66 -10.10
N ASN A 9 0.69 9.85 -9.63
CA ASN A 9 0.00 10.04 -8.37
C ASN A 9 -1.10 11.08 -8.53
N ALA A 10 -2.22 10.86 -7.86
CA ALA A 10 -3.32 11.82 -7.77
C ALA A 10 -3.91 11.84 -6.37
N LEU A 11 -4.31 13.03 -5.93
CA LEU A 11 -5.06 13.29 -4.71
C LEU A 11 -6.47 13.80 -5.06
N SER A 12 -7.49 13.23 -4.42
CA SER A 12 -8.85 13.76 -4.39
C SER A 12 -9.22 14.19 -2.99
N THR A 13 -10.01 15.27 -2.88
CA THR A 13 -10.59 15.77 -1.63
C THR A 13 -12.13 15.82 -1.70
N ARG A 14 -12.73 15.01 -2.57
CA ARG A 14 -14.19 14.95 -2.70
C ARG A 14 -14.81 14.35 -1.44
N PRO A 15 -16.06 14.68 -1.07
CA PRO A 15 -16.70 14.03 0.09
C PRO A 15 -17.24 12.62 -0.18
N SER A 16 -17.63 12.30 -1.42
CA SER A 16 -18.11 10.95 -1.79
C SER A 16 -16.93 10.09 -2.19
N LEU A 17 -16.87 8.88 -1.61
CA LEU A 17 -15.81 7.93 -1.91
C LEU A 17 -15.78 7.53 -3.38
N GLU A 18 -16.94 7.26 -3.99
CA GLU A 18 -17.04 6.91 -5.41
C GLU A 18 -16.54 8.03 -6.31
N ALA A 19 -16.90 9.28 -5.99
CA ALA A 19 -16.44 10.44 -6.73
C ALA A 19 -14.94 10.67 -6.56
N ALA A 20 -14.40 10.43 -5.36
CA ALA A 20 -12.97 10.51 -5.09
C ALA A 20 -12.17 9.45 -5.84
N ILE A 21 -12.65 8.19 -5.84
CA ILE A 21 -12.07 7.08 -6.60
C ILE A 21 -12.07 7.41 -8.09
N ALA A 22 -13.22 7.80 -8.65
CA ALA A 22 -13.32 8.16 -10.06
C ALA A 22 -12.36 9.29 -10.44
N GLU A 23 -12.20 10.31 -9.57
CA GLU A 23 -11.26 11.40 -9.81
C GLU A 23 -9.80 10.95 -9.79
N VAL A 24 -9.37 10.17 -8.79
CA VAL A 24 -7.98 9.73 -8.73
C VAL A 24 -7.64 8.75 -9.83
N VAL A 25 -8.53 7.78 -10.15
CA VAL A 25 -8.34 6.79 -11.21
C VAL A 25 -8.18 7.46 -12.58
N ASN A 26 -9.12 8.33 -12.97
CA ASN A 26 -9.03 9.06 -14.24
C ASN A 26 -7.73 9.86 -14.36
N ARG A 27 -7.25 10.46 -13.25
CA ARG A 27 -6.03 11.26 -13.25
C ARG A 27 -4.77 10.40 -13.35
N VAL A 28 -4.69 9.27 -12.64
CA VAL A 28 -3.50 8.40 -12.71
C VAL A 28 -3.42 7.65 -14.04
N GLU A 29 -4.54 7.19 -14.60
CA GLU A 29 -4.56 6.54 -15.91
C GLU A 29 -4.20 7.50 -17.05
N GLY A 30 -4.69 8.75 -16.97
CA GLY A 30 -4.30 9.80 -17.92
C GLY A 30 -2.80 10.14 -17.86
N ALA A 31 -2.18 10.02 -16.69
CA ALA A 31 -0.74 10.27 -16.49
C ALA A 31 0.14 9.03 -16.72
N LEU A 32 -0.41 7.82 -16.60
CA LEU A 32 0.28 6.55 -16.79
C LEU A 32 -0.44 5.71 -17.85
N PRO A 33 -0.18 5.95 -19.16
CA PRO A 33 -0.85 5.25 -20.26
C PRO A 33 -0.33 3.81 -20.47
N MET A 34 0.32 3.22 -19.47
CA MET A 34 0.92 1.89 -19.53
C MET A 34 0.33 1.03 -18.40
N PRO A 35 0.29 -0.31 -18.54
CA PRO A 35 -0.21 -1.18 -17.49
C PRO A 35 0.56 -0.97 -16.19
N ALA A 36 -0.18 -0.75 -15.10
CA ALA A 36 0.40 -0.61 -13.77
C ALA A 36 0.66 -1.99 -13.14
N ASP A 37 1.85 -2.16 -12.58
CA ASP A 37 2.27 -3.38 -11.90
C ASP A 37 2.03 -3.28 -10.38
N LEU A 38 2.06 -2.05 -9.84
CA LEU A 38 1.85 -1.76 -8.42
C LEU A 38 0.96 -0.52 -8.23
N GLY A 39 -0.04 -0.63 -7.37
CA GLY A 39 -0.85 0.47 -6.86
C GLY A 39 -0.63 0.68 -5.36
N LEU A 40 -0.53 1.94 -4.94
CA LEU A 40 -0.49 2.34 -3.55
C LEU A 40 -1.67 3.27 -3.27
N VAL A 41 -2.52 2.92 -2.31
CA VAL A 41 -3.66 3.77 -1.91
C VAL A 41 -3.55 4.20 -0.46
N PHE A 42 -3.80 5.47 -0.20
CA PHE A 42 -3.92 6.02 1.14
C PHE A 42 -5.25 6.74 1.27
N ILE A 43 -6.04 6.37 2.28
CA ILE A 43 -7.39 6.89 2.48
C ILE A 43 -7.52 7.55 3.86
N SER A 44 -8.16 8.72 3.89
CA SER A 44 -8.42 9.45 5.12
C SER A 44 -9.43 8.71 6.01
N SER A 45 -9.24 8.79 7.33
CA SER A 45 -10.21 8.31 8.33
C SER A 45 -11.58 9.00 8.24
N ALA A 46 -11.70 10.11 7.51
CA ALA A 46 -12.98 10.71 7.15
C ALA A 46 -13.90 9.75 6.36
N TYR A 47 -13.34 8.71 5.73
CA TYR A 47 -14.08 7.65 5.02
C TYR A 47 -14.25 6.36 5.83
N ALA A 48 -13.96 6.34 7.14
CA ALA A 48 -13.88 5.09 7.92
C ALA A 48 -15.12 4.18 7.79
N SER A 49 -16.32 4.75 7.72
CA SER A 49 -17.57 3.98 7.53
C SER A 49 -17.69 3.31 6.16
N GLU A 50 -16.85 3.69 5.19
CA GLU A 50 -16.88 3.22 3.81
C GLU A 50 -15.64 2.39 3.44
N TYR A 51 -14.73 2.11 4.38
CA TYR A 51 -13.49 1.36 4.10
C TYR A 51 -13.75 0.00 3.45
N SER A 52 -14.80 -0.72 3.85
CA SER A 52 -15.18 -1.99 3.25
C SER A 52 -15.55 -1.90 1.77
N ARG A 53 -15.92 -0.69 1.30
CA ARG A 53 -16.30 -0.41 -0.10
C ARG A 53 -15.11 0.01 -0.96
N LEU A 54 -14.00 0.45 -0.36
CA LEU A 54 -12.85 1.00 -1.09
C LEU A 54 -12.28 0.00 -2.11
N MET A 55 -11.99 -1.24 -1.71
CA MET A 55 -11.41 -2.24 -2.61
C MET A 55 -12.35 -2.66 -3.74
N PRO A 56 -13.63 -3.01 -3.48
CA PRO A 56 -14.58 -3.30 -4.56
C PRO A 56 -14.69 -2.17 -5.58
N LEU A 57 -14.83 -0.92 -5.12
CA LEU A 57 -14.99 0.23 -6.01
C LEU A 57 -13.74 0.55 -6.84
N LEU A 58 -12.54 0.33 -6.28
CA LEU A 58 -11.30 0.46 -7.03
C LEU A 58 -11.16 -0.65 -8.08
N GLN A 59 -11.47 -1.90 -7.74
CA GLN A 59 -11.38 -3.03 -8.67
C GLN A 59 -12.35 -2.91 -9.86
N GLU A 60 -13.49 -2.23 -9.67
CA GLU A 60 -14.43 -1.92 -10.75
C GLU A 60 -13.89 -0.92 -11.77
N GLN A 61 -13.00 0.00 -11.34
CA GLN A 61 -12.56 1.13 -12.15
C GLN A 61 -11.09 1.06 -12.58
N LEU A 62 -10.27 0.29 -11.88
CA LEU A 62 -8.81 0.28 -12.04
C LEU A 62 -8.31 -1.14 -12.29
N SER A 63 -7.59 -1.32 -13.40
CA SER A 63 -6.84 -2.55 -13.66
C SER A 63 -5.37 -2.39 -13.23
N VAL A 64 -5.03 -3.00 -12.09
CA VAL A 64 -3.65 -3.07 -11.57
C VAL A 64 -3.39 -4.46 -11.03
N ARG A 65 -2.17 -4.98 -11.21
CA ARG A 65 -1.82 -6.34 -10.79
C ARG A 65 -1.84 -6.51 -9.28
N VAL A 66 -1.20 -5.59 -8.57
CA VAL A 66 -1.11 -5.60 -7.12
C VAL A 66 -1.46 -4.23 -6.61
N LEU A 67 -2.30 -4.16 -5.59
CA LEU A 67 -2.58 -2.93 -4.88
C LEU A 67 -2.47 -3.18 -3.38
N ILE A 68 -1.75 -2.29 -2.70
CA ILE A 68 -1.69 -2.24 -1.24
C ILE A 68 -2.04 -0.84 -0.76
N GLY A 69 -2.49 -0.72 0.47
CA GLY A 69 -2.80 0.59 1.04
C GLY A 69 -3.15 0.55 2.51
N CYS A 70 -3.24 1.74 3.10
CA CYS A 70 -3.69 1.87 4.47
C CYS A 70 -4.49 3.16 4.70
N GLY A 71 -5.21 3.17 5.82
CA GLY A 71 -5.85 4.37 6.35
C GLY A 71 -4.83 5.31 7.00
N GLY A 72 -5.06 6.62 6.89
CA GLY A 72 -4.20 7.66 7.47
C GLY A 72 -5.00 8.83 8.05
N SER A 73 -4.43 9.54 9.02
CA SER A 73 -5.00 10.80 9.55
C SER A 73 -4.67 12.00 8.65
N GLY A 74 -3.52 11.94 7.97
CA GLY A 74 -3.08 12.88 6.95
C GLY A 74 -2.80 12.13 5.64
N ILE A 75 -3.30 12.66 4.53
CA ILE A 75 -3.16 12.06 3.20
C ILE A 75 -2.38 13.00 2.30
N ILE A 76 -1.27 12.50 1.77
CA ILE A 76 -0.37 13.25 0.88
C ILE A 76 -0.56 12.76 -0.55
N GLY A 77 -0.63 13.70 -1.49
CA GLY A 77 -0.57 13.40 -2.92
C GLY A 77 -0.48 14.65 -3.78
N MET A 78 -0.58 14.46 -5.08
CA MET A 78 -0.49 15.50 -6.09
C MET A 78 -1.89 16.04 -6.39
N ASN A 79 -2.12 17.32 -6.11
CA ASN A 79 -3.37 17.98 -6.45
C ASN A 79 -3.48 18.24 -7.96
N ALA A 80 -4.62 18.77 -8.43
CA ALA A 80 -4.90 18.98 -9.85
C ALA A 80 -3.89 19.93 -10.55
N GLN A 81 -3.12 20.71 -9.80
CA GLN A 81 -2.07 21.60 -10.32
C GLN A 81 -0.69 20.93 -10.38
N GLY A 82 -0.61 19.63 -10.08
CA GLY A 82 0.65 18.89 -10.02
C GLY A 82 1.54 19.26 -8.84
N LYS A 83 0.97 19.83 -7.77
CA LYS A 83 1.70 20.17 -6.54
C LYS A 83 1.40 19.17 -5.44
N ALA A 84 2.42 18.82 -4.68
CA ALA A 84 2.26 18.03 -3.46
C ALA A 84 1.39 18.81 -2.46
N GLN A 85 0.42 18.11 -1.88
CA GLN A 85 -0.50 18.63 -0.90
C GLN A 85 -0.76 17.56 0.16
N GLU A 86 -0.75 17.96 1.42
CA GLU A 86 -1.23 17.16 2.54
C GLU A 86 -2.63 17.63 2.94
N VAL A 87 -3.48 16.67 3.29
CA VAL A 87 -4.85 16.93 3.76
C VAL A 87 -5.08 16.15 5.04
N GLU A 88 -5.37 16.89 6.11
CA GLU A 88 -5.70 16.37 7.44
C GLU A 88 -7.15 16.71 7.78
N GLU A 89 -7.78 15.91 8.63
CA GLU A 89 -9.13 16.13 9.19
C GLU A 89 -10.24 16.35 8.14
N ALA A 90 -10.02 15.92 6.89
CA ALA A 90 -10.94 16.08 5.79
C ALA A 90 -10.95 14.83 4.88
N PRO A 91 -12.03 14.63 4.09
CA PRO A 91 -12.05 13.60 3.05
C PRO A 91 -10.86 13.75 2.10
N ALA A 92 -10.04 12.70 2.03
CA ALA A 92 -8.90 12.64 1.14
C ALA A 92 -8.59 11.21 0.71
N LEU A 93 -8.25 11.03 -0.56
CA LEU A 93 -7.85 9.77 -1.15
C LEU A 93 -6.66 10.03 -2.08
N SER A 94 -5.53 9.37 -1.82
CA SER A 94 -4.34 9.41 -2.67
C SER A 94 -4.14 8.05 -3.32
N LEU A 95 -3.91 8.05 -4.63
CA LEU A 95 -3.60 6.85 -5.41
C LEU A 95 -2.31 7.09 -6.18
N SER A 96 -1.36 6.18 -6.02
CA SER A 96 -0.15 6.10 -6.85
C SER A 96 -0.17 4.82 -7.66
N LEU A 97 0.16 4.92 -8.95
CA LEU A 97 0.40 3.76 -9.82
C LEU A 97 1.84 3.76 -10.31
N ALA A 98 2.41 2.58 -10.42
CA ALA A 98 3.74 2.36 -10.96
C ALA A 98 3.73 1.37 -12.11
N HIS A 99 4.36 1.74 -13.22
CA HIS A 99 4.82 0.80 -14.23
C HIS A 99 6.26 0.39 -13.91
N LEU A 100 6.48 -0.90 -13.68
CA LEU A 100 7.74 -1.46 -13.18
C LEU A 100 8.21 -2.56 -14.14
N PRO A 101 8.81 -2.21 -15.29
CA PRO A 101 9.28 -3.20 -16.25
C PRO A 101 10.38 -4.07 -15.64
N ASP A 102 10.31 -5.36 -15.94
CA ASP A 102 11.24 -6.40 -15.46
C ASP A 102 11.26 -6.57 -13.93
N VAL A 103 10.28 -6.02 -13.21
CA VAL A 103 10.09 -6.21 -11.77
C VAL A 103 8.97 -7.21 -11.52
N LYS A 104 9.24 -8.23 -10.70
CA LYS A 104 8.19 -9.10 -10.16
C LYS A 104 7.62 -8.48 -8.89
N VAL A 105 6.34 -8.10 -8.92
CA VAL A 105 5.62 -7.62 -7.74
C VAL A 105 4.95 -8.81 -7.05
N HIS A 106 5.27 -9.03 -5.78
CA HIS A 106 4.70 -10.10 -4.96
C HIS A 106 3.99 -9.51 -3.75
N ALA A 107 2.67 -9.69 -3.67
CA ALA A 107 1.86 -9.26 -2.54
C ALA A 107 1.69 -10.39 -1.54
N PHE A 108 1.77 -10.06 -0.25
CA PHE A 108 1.52 -11.00 0.85
C PHE A 108 0.76 -10.27 1.97
N HIS A 109 0.06 -11.07 2.79
CA HIS A 109 -0.69 -10.59 3.95
C HIS A 109 -0.41 -11.55 5.10
N LEU A 110 -0.06 -11.00 6.27
CA LEU A 110 0.34 -11.76 7.45
C LEU A 110 -0.55 -11.36 8.62
N ALA A 111 -1.15 -12.33 9.30
CA ALA A 111 -1.69 -12.12 10.63
C ALA A 111 -0.57 -12.29 11.68
N ALA A 112 -0.69 -11.64 12.82
CA ALA A 112 0.31 -11.72 13.89
C ALA A 112 0.52 -13.16 14.40
N GLU A 113 -0.55 -13.96 14.41
CA GLU A 113 -0.55 -15.38 14.78
C GLU A 113 0.16 -16.31 13.78
N ASP A 114 0.39 -15.85 12.55
CA ASP A 114 1.10 -16.62 11.52
C ASP A 114 2.62 -16.41 11.57
N LEU A 115 3.10 -15.46 12.39
CA LEU A 115 4.51 -15.11 12.44
C LEU A 115 5.31 -16.21 13.16
N PRO A 116 6.44 -16.65 12.57
CA PRO A 116 7.37 -17.51 13.26
C PRO A 116 7.88 -16.88 14.56
N ASP A 117 8.24 -17.73 15.53
CA ASP A 117 9.00 -17.29 16.70
C ASP A 117 10.36 -16.71 16.24
N LEU A 118 10.91 -15.76 16.99
CA LEU A 118 12.24 -15.19 16.76
C LEU A 118 13.36 -16.24 16.80
N ASP A 119 13.16 -17.34 17.55
CA ASP A 119 14.09 -18.48 17.57
C ASP A 119 13.97 -19.40 16.32
N SER A 120 13.02 -19.12 15.42
CA SER A 120 12.81 -19.90 14.21
C SER A 120 13.96 -19.70 13.20
N PRO A 121 14.34 -20.74 12.44
CA PRO A 121 15.39 -20.62 11.43
C PRO A 121 14.94 -19.69 10.28
N PRO A 122 15.89 -19.10 9.52
CA PRO A 122 15.58 -18.18 8.41
C PRO A 122 14.58 -18.75 7.40
N ASN A 123 14.62 -20.07 7.18
CA ASN A 123 13.74 -20.73 6.22
C ASN A 123 12.25 -20.66 6.60
N ALA A 124 11.91 -20.52 7.89
CA ALA A 124 10.52 -20.32 8.31
C ALA A 124 9.97 -18.99 7.77
N TRP A 125 10.76 -17.91 7.88
CA TRP A 125 10.44 -16.59 7.34
C TRP A 125 10.43 -16.58 5.80
N VAL A 126 11.35 -17.32 5.16
CA VAL A 126 11.35 -17.48 3.69
C VAL A 126 10.07 -18.15 3.21
N ASN A 127 9.65 -19.23 3.86
CA ASN A 127 8.41 -19.93 3.52
C ASN A 127 7.18 -19.06 3.74
N LEU A 128 7.18 -18.23 4.79
CA LEU A 128 6.09 -17.31 5.08
C LEU A 128 5.91 -16.25 3.97
N ILE A 129 7.02 -15.69 3.47
CA ILE A 129 7.00 -14.68 2.40
C ILE A 129 6.82 -15.30 1.02
N GLY A 130 7.31 -16.53 0.81
CA GLY A 130 7.20 -17.24 -0.47
C GLY A 130 8.14 -16.72 -1.57
N VAL A 131 9.17 -15.94 -1.23
CA VAL A 131 10.16 -15.40 -2.16
C VAL A 131 11.57 -15.81 -1.74
N SER A 132 12.37 -16.28 -2.69
CA SER A 132 13.74 -16.71 -2.41
C SER A 132 14.64 -15.51 -2.06
N PRO A 133 15.48 -15.58 -1.01
CA PRO A 133 16.47 -14.53 -0.71
C PRO A 133 17.48 -14.29 -1.85
N GLN A 134 17.70 -15.29 -2.71
CA GLN A 134 18.57 -15.17 -3.88
C GLN A 134 18.01 -14.19 -4.93
N GLU A 135 16.70 -13.94 -4.93
CA GLU A 135 16.05 -12.93 -5.79
C GLU A 135 16.28 -11.49 -5.27
N GLN A 136 16.90 -11.32 -4.09
CA GLN A 136 17.17 -10.02 -3.46
C GLN A 136 15.93 -9.10 -3.41
N PRO A 137 14.77 -9.59 -2.91
CA PRO A 137 13.53 -8.83 -2.91
C PRO A 137 13.67 -7.54 -2.12
N GLN A 138 12.90 -6.52 -2.47
CA GLN A 138 12.78 -5.29 -1.69
C GLN A 138 11.35 -5.22 -1.14
N PHE A 139 11.18 -4.73 0.09
CA PHE A 139 9.90 -4.81 0.79
C PHE A 139 9.24 -3.44 0.93
N ILE A 140 7.94 -3.39 0.65
CA ILE A 140 7.04 -2.32 1.08
C ILE A 140 6.10 -2.94 2.12
N LEU A 141 6.19 -2.49 3.37
CA LEU A 141 5.42 -3.04 4.48
C LEU A 141 4.41 -2.00 4.99
N LEU A 142 3.14 -2.38 5.06
CA LEU A 142 2.10 -1.61 5.73
C LEU A 142 1.60 -2.41 6.93
N ALA A 143 1.60 -1.78 8.10
CA ALA A 143 1.28 -2.45 9.35
C ALA A 143 0.14 -1.76 10.11
N ASP A 144 -0.61 -2.54 10.87
CA ASP A 144 -1.54 -2.02 11.87
C ASP A 144 -0.71 -1.50 13.06
N PRO A 145 -0.91 -0.25 13.52
CA PRO A 145 -0.17 0.34 14.64
C PRO A 145 -0.34 -0.42 15.96
N PHE A 146 -1.39 -1.24 16.10
CA PHE A 146 -1.63 -2.03 17.31
C PHE A 146 -1.02 -3.43 17.23
N SER A 147 -0.42 -3.82 16.10
CA SER A 147 0.31 -5.08 15.99
C SER A 147 1.66 -4.95 16.67
N SER A 148 1.80 -5.51 17.88
CA SER A 148 3.08 -5.60 18.59
C SER A 148 4.13 -6.38 17.81
N SER A 149 3.70 -7.24 16.89
CA SER A 149 4.56 -8.18 16.17
C SER A 149 5.26 -7.58 14.95
N ILE A 150 5.07 -6.29 14.64
CA ILE A 150 5.80 -5.63 13.54
C ILE A 150 7.31 -5.64 13.78
N ASN A 151 7.75 -5.50 15.04
CA ASN A 151 9.17 -5.57 15.38
C ASN A 151 9.73 -6.98 15.18
N ASP A 152 8.93 -8.00 15.46
CA ASP A 152 9.34 -9.40 15.26
C ASP A 152 9.43 -9.72 13.77
N LEU A 153 8.47 -9.24 12.97
CA LEU A 153 8.50 -9.34 11.52
C LEU A 153 9.76 -8.68 10.94
N LEU A 154 10.09 -7.45 11.36
CA LEU A 154 11.27 -6.74 10.86
C LEU A 154 12.56 -7.51 11.18
N GLN A 155 12.71 -7.98 12.43
CA GLN A 155 13.87 -8.77 12.85
C GLN A 155 13.97 -10.10 12.10
N GLY A 156 12.86 -10.82 11.94
CA GLY A 156 12.80 -12.05 11.18
C GLY A 156 13.18 -11.87 9.71
N LEU A 157 12.71 -10.77 9.10
CA LEU A 157 13.08 -10.41 7.72
C LEU A 157 14.54 -9.95 7.60
N ASP A 158 15.11 -9.28 8.60
CA ASP A 158 16.55 -8.94 8.61
C ASP A 158 17.41 -10.21 8.70
N PHE A 159 16.97 -11.20 9.46
CA PHE A 159 17.65 -12.49 9.56
C PHE A 159 17.56 -13.30 8.26
N ALA A 160 16.39 -13.35 7.63
CA ALA A 160 16.16 -14.12 6.40
C ALA A 160 16.59 -13.42 5.11
N TYR A 161 16.58 -12.07 5.10
CA TYR A 161 16.86 -11.22 3.94
C TYR A 161 17.81 -10.07 4.30
N PRO A 162 19.07 -10.35 4.66
CA PRO A 162 20.01 -9.35 5.16
C PRO A 162 20.41 -8.27 4.12
N GLY A 163 20.23 -8.56 2.81
CA GLY A 163 20.53 -7.62 1.72
C GLY A 163 19.32 -6.82 1.21
N SER A 164 18.15 -7.00 1.81
CA SER A 164 16.89 -6.45 1.32
C SER A 164 16.50 -5.18 2.07
N ASN A 165 16.28 -4.08 1.33
CA ASN A 165 15.73 -2.86 1.92
C ASN A 165 14.25 -3.04 2.23
N LYS A 166 13.82 -2.36 3.30
CA LYS A 166 12.46 -2.39 3.82
C LYS A 166 12.02 -0.95 3.99
N VAL A 167 10.95 -0.57 3.29
CA VAL A 167 10.29 0.73 3.43
C VAL A 167 8.82 0.50 3.77
N GLY A 168 8.15 1.48 4.35
CA GLY A 168 6.79 1.26 4.79
C GLY A 168 6.22 2.35 5.65
N GLY A 169 5.04 2.06 6.20
CA GLY A 169 4.32 2.94 7.09
C GLY A 169 3.34 2.16 7.97
N GLN A 170 2.90 2.79 9.04
CA GLN A 170 1.82 2.26 9.88
C GLN A 170 0.52 2.97 9.50
N ALA A 171 -0.59 2.23 9.50
CA ALA A 171 -1.90 2.84 9.41
C ALA A 171 -2.09 3.82 10.58
N SER A 172 -2.75 4.95 10.36
CA SER A 172 -3.10 5.83 11.47
C SER A 172 -4.35 5.30 12.16
N ALA A 173 -4.28 5.22 13.49
CA ALA A 173 -5.43 4.98 14.35
C ALA A 173 -5.70 6.23 15.18
N ASN A 174 -6.94 6.74 15.16
CA ASN A 174 -7.38 7.67 16.19
C ASN A 174 -7.87 6.88 17.41
N ALA A 175 -7.60 7.40 18.60
CA ALA A 175 -7.93 6.75 19.87
C ALA A 175 -9.40 6.28 19.92
N MET A 176 -9.60 5.04 20.39
CA MET A 176 -10.88 4.38 20.68
C MET A 176 -12.00 4.56 19.64
N GLY A 177 -12.11 3.60 18.72
CA GLY A 177 -13.36 3.31 17.98
C GLY A 177 -13.34 3.56 16.47
N VAL A 178 -12.27 4.13 15.92
CA VAL A 178 -12.10 4.26 14.45
C VAL A 178 -11.47 2.98 13.91
N GLN A 179 -12.04 2.42 12.84
CA GLN A 179 -11.50 1.22 12.18
C GLN A 179 -10.15 1.54 11.52
N ASN A 180 -9.14 0.74 11.83
CA ASN A 180 -7.91 0.71 11.04
C ASN A 180 -8.18 0.02 9.69
N GLY A 181 -7.63 0.58 8.63
CA GLY A 181 -7.73 0.03 7.29
C GLY A 181 -6.35 -0.42 6.81
N LEU A 182 -6.15 -1.72 6.64
CA LEU A 182 -5.14 -2.27 5.76
C LEU A 182 -5.85 -2.86 4.55
N PHE A 183 -5.37 -2.50 3.36
CA PHE A 183 -6.00 -2.85 2.11
C PHE A 183 -5.00 -3.59 1.25
N TYR A 184 -5.40 -4.71 0.66
CA TYR A 184 -4.61 -5.36 -0.37
C TYR A 184 -5.49 -6.14 -1.34
N PHE A 185 -5.05 -6.24 -2.60
CA PHE A 185 -5.47 -7.30 -3.51
C PHE A 185 -4.35 -7.64 -4.50
N ARG A 186 -4.49 -8.81 -5.13
CA ARG A 186 -3.56 -9.41 -6.09
C ARG A 186 -4.33 -10.03 -7.24
#